data_AF-A0A3D0FU66-F1
#
_entry.id   AF-A0A3D0FU66-F1
#
_cell.length_a   1.000
_cell.length_b   1.000
_cell.length_c   1.000
_cell.angle_alpha   90.00
_cell.angle_beta   90.00
_cell.angle_gamma   90.00
#
_symmetry.space_group_name_H-M   'P 1'
#
loop_
_entity.id
_entity.type
_entity.pdbx_description
1 polymer ?
#
loop_
_entity_poly.entity_id
_entity_poly.type
_entity_poly.pdbx_seq_one_letter_code
_entity_poly.pdbx_strand_id
1 'polypeptide(L)' 'SKVVTFVVADSNITQPIPHDITKADLNDDGRVNIVDFSIAAYWYKRLSPPASVDLNTDGKVDIVDFSIMAYNWTG' A
#
# COMPACT_ATOMS: atom_id res chain seq x y z
N SER A 1 -8.04 -45.80 -22.22
CA SER A 1 -8.16 -44.37 -21.88
C SER A 1 -7.36 -44.09 -20.62
N LYS A 2 -6.47 -43.09 -20.64
CA LYS A 2 -5.62 -42.71 -19.49
C LYS A 2 -6.28 -41.51 -18.83
N VAL A 3 -6.74 -41.67 -17.59
CA VAL A 3 -7.39 -40.60 -16.84
C VAL A 3 -6.29 -39.79 -16.14
N VAL A 4 -6.28 -38.48 -16.35
CA VAL A 4 -5.39 -37.55 -15.63
C VAL A 4 -6.17 -36.97 -14.46
N THR A 5 -5.76 -37.31 -13.25
CA THR A 5 -6.23 -36.66 -12.03
C THR A 5 -5.46 -35.36 -11.83
N PHE A 6 -6.18 -34.24 -11.74
CA PHE A 6 -5.63 -32.98 -11.23
C PHE A 6 -6.11 -32.80 -9.79
N VAL A 7 -5.18 -32.42 -8.91
CA VAL A 7 -5.48 -32.11 -7.51
C VAL A 7 -5.83 -30.63 -7.44
N VAL A 8 -7.04 -30.32 -6.99
CA VAL A 8 -7.42 -28.95 -6.59
C VAL A 8 -7.15 -28.86 -5.10
N ALA A 9 -6.30 -27.93 -4.67
CA ALA A 9 -6.08 -27.69 -3.25
C ALA A 9 -7.17 -26.73 -2.71
N ASP A 10 -7.70 -27.02 -1.53
CA ASP A 10 -8.75 -26.21 -0.86
C ASP A 10 -8.19 -25.01 -0.08
N SER A 11 -6.90 -24.73 -0.21
CA SER A 11 -6.20 -23.72 0.57
C SER A 11 -5.86 -22.51 -0.29
N ASN A 12 -6.41 -21.35 0.07
CA ASN A 12 -5.84 -20.08 -0.35
C ASN A 12 -4.43 -20.00 0.23
N ILE A 13 -3.42 -20.16 -0.62
CA ILE A 13 -2.06 -19.74 -0.31
C ILE A 13 -2.09 -18.21 -0.20
N THR A 14 -2.19 -17.69 1.03
CA THR A 14 -1.70 -16.36 1.34
C THR A 14 -0.21 -16.39 1.01
N GLN A 15 0.14 -16.00 -0.21
CA GLN A 15 1.53 -15.72 -0.51
C GLN A 15 1.94 -14.66 0.52
N PRO A 16 3.01 -14.89 1.31
CA PRO A 16 3.67 -13.77 1.94
C PRO A 16 4.18 -12.97 0.76
N ILE A 17 3.40 -11.99 0.32
CA ILE A 17 3.87 -10.94 -0.58
C ILE A 17 5.14 -10.47 0.11
N PRO A 18 6.33 -10.58 -0.51
CA PRO A 18 7.53 -10.05 0.09
C PRO A 18 7.18 -8.64 0.56
N HIS A 19 7.20 -8.43 1.88
CA HIS A 19 6.95 -7.12 2.49
C HIS A 19 8.17 -6.27 2.12
N ASP A 20 8.26 -5.92 0.85
CA ASP A 20 9.03 -4.77 0.43
C ASP A 20 8.31 -3.63 1.13
N ILE A 21 8.95 -3.04 2.13
CA ILE A 21 8.39 -1.91 2.86
C ILE A 21 8.34 -0.79 1.82
N THR A 22 7.22 -0.73 1.08
CA THR A 22 7.05 0.24 0.02
C THR A 22 6.74 1.56 0.68
N LYS A 23 7.56 2.56 0.38
CA LYS A 23 7.33 3.91 0.86
C LYS A 23 5.94 4.33 0.37
N ALA A 24 5.08 4.83 1.27
CA ALA A 24 3.68 5.19 1.03
C ALA A 24 2.64 4.04 1.07
N ASP A 25 3.01 2.83 1.49
CA ASP A 25 2.06 1.83 2.00
C ASP A 25 1.65 2.24 3.41
N LEU A 26 0.43 2.76 3.55
CA LEU A 26 -0.08 3.36 4.79
C LEU A 26 -1.00 2.41 5.56
N ASN A 27 -1.46 1.33 4.93
CA ASN A 27 -2.30 0.31 5.54
C ASN A 27 -1.59 -1.05 5.74
N ASP A 28 -0.30 -1.14 5.38
CA ASP A 28 0.56 -2.31 5.46
C ASP A 28 -0.01 -3.51 4.65
N ASP A 29 -0.68 -3.27 3.52
CA ASP A 29 -1.24 -4.33 2.66
C ASP A 29 -0.28 -4.82 1.56
N GLY A 30 0.93 -4.25 1.50
CA GLY A 30 1.97 -4.58 0.52
C GLY A 30 1.73 -3.93 -0.85
N ARG A 31 0.81 -2.97 -0.94
CA ARG A 31 0.52 -2.19 -2.16
C ARG A 31 0.43 -0.70 -1.81
N VAL A 32 0.57 0.12 -2.82
CA VAL A 32 0.32 1.56 -2.73
C VAL A 32 -0.77 1.86 -3.75
N ASN A 33 -1.99 2.01 -3.25
CA ASN A 33 -3.17 2.14 -4.09
C ASN A 33 -4.16 3.18 -3.55
N ILE A 34 -5.41 3.10 -4.02
CA ILE A 34 -6.45 4.07 -3.67
C ILE A 34 -6.80 4.06 -2.17
N VAL A 35 -6.55 2.96 -1.46
CA VAL A 35 -6.75 2.86 -0.02
C VAL A 35 -5.72 3.72 0.71
N ASP A 36 -4.43 3.62 0.38
CA ASP A 36 -3.38 4.47 0.93
C ASP A 36 -3.62 5.93 0.60
N PHE A 37 -4.02 6.21 -0.65
CA PHE A 37 -4.42 7.54 -1.05
C PHE A 37 -5.53 8.11 -0.17
N SER A 38 -6.53 7.30 0.20
CA SER A 38 -7.62 7.75 1.08
C SER A 38 -7.11 8.13 2.47
N ILE A 39 -6.10 7.43 2.99
CA ILE A 39 -5.46 7.73 4.27
C ILE A 39 -4.67 9.04 4.18
N ALA A 40 -3.86 9.23 3.14
CA ALA A 40 -3.14 10.48 2.92
C ALA A 40 -4.09 11.67 2.71
N ALA A 41 -5.15 11.48 1.91
CA ALA A 41 -6.18 12.48 1.66
C ALA A 41 -6.92 12.91 2.93
N TYR A 42 -7.16 11.97 3.86
CA TYR A 42 -7.74 12.30 5.16
C TYR A 42 -6.85 13.30 5.95
N TRP A 43 -5.53 13.19 5.83
CA TRP A 43 -4.57 14.06 6.53
C TRP A 43 -4.18 15.34 5.77
N TYR A 44 -4.63 15.53 4.53
CA TYR A 44 -4.30 16.70 3.74
C TYR A 44 -4.61 18.02 4.46
N LYS A 45 -3.58 18.86 4.62
CA LYS A 45 -3.64 20.16 5.33
C LYS A 45 -4.13 20.10 6.78
N ARG A 46 -4.15 18.94 7.41
CA ARG A 46 -4.46 18.82 8.85
C ARG A 46 -3.21 19.08 9.68
N LEU A 47 -3.44 19.54 10.91
CA LEU A 47 -2.37 19.72 11.89
C LEU A 47 -1.96 18.37 12.48
N SER A 48 -0.66 18.24 12.76
CA SER A 48 -0.07 17.08 13.44
C SER A 48 -0.41 15.74 12.77
N PRO A 49 -0.08 15.56 11.47
CA PRO A 49 -0.24 14.26 10.82
C PRO A 49 0.68 13.22 11.49
N PRO A 50 0.30 11.92 11.48
CA PRO A 50 1.20 10.85 11.85
C PRO A 50 2.45 10.85 10.95
N ALA A 51 3.60 10.53 11.52
CA ALA A 51 4.87 10.49 10.79
C ALA A 51 4.88 9.47 9.63
N SER A 52 3.97 8.48 9.63
CA SER A 52 3.82 7.54 8.52
C SER A 52 3.19 8.16 7.27
N VAL A 53 2.38 9.21 7.44
CA VAL A 53 1.64 9.85 6.33
C VAL A 53 2.41 11.05 5.75
N ASP A 54 3.29 11.65 6.54
CA ASP A 54 4.25 12.67 6.12
C ASP A 54 5.46 11.99 5.45
N LEU A 55 5.40 11.85 4.14
CA LEU A 55 6.33 11.03 3.35
C LEU A 55 7.66 11.73 3.08
N ASN A 56 7.68 13.06 3.19
CA ASN A 56 8.88 13.89 3.05
C ASN A 56 9.42 14.41 4.40
N THR A 57 8.74 14.16 5.52
CA THR A 57 9.08 14.55 6.89
C THR A 57 9.15 16.06 7.13
N ASP A 58 8.32 16.85 6.45
CA ASP A 58 8.28 18.32 6.58
C ASP A 58 7.21 18.86 7.56
N GLY A 59 6.49 17.97 8.23
CA GLY A 59 5.52 18.26 9.28
C GLY A 59 4.10 18.58 8.78
N LYS A 60 3.83 18.43 7.49
CA LYS A 60 2.51 18.61 6.88
C LYS A 60 2.28 17.52 5.84
N VAL A 61 1.01 17.33 5.47
CA VAL A 61 0.64 16.48 4.33
C VAL A 61 0.12 17.39 3.23
N ASP A 62 0.90 17.52 2.16
CA ASP A 62 0.57 18.33 1.00
C ASP A 62 0.83 17.63 -0.33
N ILE A 63 0.85 18.39 -1.44
CA ILE A 63 1.00 17.83 -2.78
C ILE A 63 2.36 17.16 -3.01
N VAL A 64 3.38 17.50 -2.21
CA VAL A 64 4.69 16.84 -2.26
C VAL A 64 4.56 15.40 -1.79
N ASP A 65 3.82 15.13 -0.72
CA ASP A 65 3.54 13.77 -0.25
C ASP A 65 2.76 12.98 -1.29
N PHE A 66 1.73 13.58 -1.90
CA PHE A 66 0.99 12.93 -2.99
C PHE A 66 1.86 12.62 -4.20
N SER A 67 2.86 13.46 -4.49
CA SER A 67 3.83 13.20 -5.57
C SER A 67 4.73 12.01 -5.24
N ILE A 68 5.14 11.86 -3.97
CA ILE A 68 5.91 10.70 -3.50
C ILE A 68 5.04 9.44 -3.55
N MET A 69 3.78 9.51 -3.13
CA MET A 69 2.86 8.39 -3.20
C MET A 69 2.62 7.95 -4.66
N ALA A 70 2.38 8.90 -5.56
CA ALA A 70 2.21 8.61 -6.99
C ALA A 70 3.45 7.94 -7.61
N TYR A 71 4.65 8.34 -7.16
CA TYR A 71 5.89 7.68 -7.57
C TYR A 71 5.96 6.21 -7.12
N ASN A 72 5.43 5.88 -5.94
CA ASN A 72 5.43 4.52 -5.39
C ASN A 72 4.18 3.70 -5.75
N TRP A 73 3.29 4.21 -6.60
CA TRP A 73 2.00 3.59 -6.91
C TRP A 73 2.13 2.19 -7.52
N THR A 74 1.39 1.22 -6.98
CA THR A 74 1.43 -0.19 -7.45
C THR A 74 0.12 -0.73 -8.01
N GLY A 75 -1.00 0.00 -7.90
CA GLY A 75 -2.27 -0.35 -8.54
C GLY A 75 -3.45 -0.43 -7.60
#